data_AF-A0A1S8KIG7-F1
#
_entry.id   AF-A0A1S8KIG7-F1
#
_cell.length_a   1.000
_cell.length_b   1.000
_cell.length_c   1.000
_cell.angle_alpha   90.00
_cell.angle_beta   90.00
_cell.angle_gamma   90.00
#
_symmetry.space_group_name_H-M   'P 1'
#
loop_
_entity.id
_entity.type
_entity.pdbx_description
1 polymer ?
#
loop_
_entity_poly.entity_id
_entity_poly.type
_entity_poly.pdbx_seq_one_letter_code
_entity_poly.pdbx_strand_id
1 'polypeptide(L)' 'MDEMVLSTQKWLNKKYSNVTGFDKVPENGRTGWPTIYGLIEGLQVELGITNLVANFGPTTEKMYDNQVTPK' A
#
# COMPACT_ATOMS: atom_id res chain seq x y z
N MET A 1 -0.74 11.25 18.58
CA MET A 1 -1.05 10.67 17.26
C MET A 1 -0.77 11.73 16.22
N ASP A 2 -0.48 11.33 15.00
CA ASP A 2 -0.30 12.21 13.87
C ASP A 2 -1.56 12.18 12.98
N GLU A 3 -2.09 13.37 12.68
CA GLU A 3 -3.33 13.52 11.92
C GLU A 3 -3.17 13.12 10.45
N MET A 4 -2.00 13.36 9.86
CA MET A 4 -1.72 13.00 8.48
C MET A 4 -1.54 11.48 8.33
N VAL A 5 -0.95 10.84 9.34
CA VAL A 5 -0.90 9.37 9.42
C VAL A 5 -2.30 8.79 9.54
N LEU A 6 -3.15 9.35 10.40
CA LEU A 6 -4.54 8.88 10.54
C LEU A 6 -5.32 9.04 9.22
N SER A 7 -5.13 10.18 8.54
CA SER A 7 -5.74 10.43 7.23
C SER A 7 -5.30 9.39 6.20
N THR A 8 -4.01 9.09 6.15
CA THR A 8 -3.45 8.05 5.27
C THR A 8 -4.03 6.67 5.58
N GLN A 9 -4.10 6.28 6.86
CA GLN A 9 -4.65 4.99 7.29
C GLN A 9 -6.12 4.83 6.88
N LYS A 10 -6.92 5.87 7.11
CA LYS A 10 -8.33 5.92 6.67
C LYS A 10 -8.46 5.80 5.17
N TRP A 11 -7.61 6.51 4.43
CA TRP A 11 -7.62 6.48 2.97
C TRP A 11 -7.26 5.08 2.43
N LEU A 12 -6.23 4.45 2.99
CA LEU A 12 -5.83 3.08 2.64
C LEU A 12 -6.99 2.10 2.82
N ASN A 13 -7.63 2.11 3.98
CA ASN A 13 -8.77 1.23 4.26
C ASN A 13 -9.95 1.53 3.35
N LYS A 14 -10.27 2.81 3.11
CA LYS A 14 -11.37 3.18 2.22
C LYS A 14 -11.13 2.72 0.79
N LYS A 15 -9.89 2.82 0.30
CA LYS A 15 -9.56 2.54 -1.10
C LYS A 15 -9.36 1.05 -1.37
N TYR A 16 -8.68 0.33 -0.48
CA TYR A 16 -8.20 -1.02 -0.78
C TYR A 16 -8.85 -2.12 0.06
N SER A 17 -9.71 -1.84 1.05
CA SER A 17 -10.30 -2.90 1.89
C SER A 17 -11.20 -3.91 1.15
N ASN A 18 -11.61 -3.61 -0.08
CA ASN A 18 -12.35 -4.54 -0.94
C ASN A 18 -11.44 -5.34 -1.89
N VAL A 19 -10.14 -5.07 -1.89
CA VAL A 19 -9.17 -5.81 -2.70
C VAL A 19 -8.82 -7.12 -2.00
N THR A 20 -8.91 -8.23 -2.74
CA THR A 20 -8.54 -9.53 -2.21
C THR A 20 -7.04 -9.54 -1.86
N GLY A 21 -6.72 -9.92 -0.62
CA GLY A 21 -5.34 -9.96 -0.12
C GLY A 21 -4.85 -8.65 0.53
N PHE A 22 -5.67 -7.60 0.58
CA PHE A 22 -5.35 -6.38 1.33
C PHE A 22 -5.94 -6.43 2.74
N ASP A 23 -5.09 -6.34 3.76
CA ASP A 23 -5.52 -6.27 5.16
C ASP A 23 -5.71 -4.83 5.64
N LYS A 24 -6.77 -4.59 6.41
CA LYS A 24 -7.04 -3.25 6.96
C LYS A 24 -5.93 -2.80 7.89
N VAL A 25 -5.48 -1.57 7.69
CA VAL A 25 -4.49 -0.89 8.54
C VAL A 25 -5.18 -0.29 9.77
N PRO A 26 -4.57 -0.35 10.97
CA PRO A 26 -5.10 0.33 12.15
C PRO A 26 -5.20 1.85 11.95
N GLU A 27 -6.38 2.44 12.18
CA GLU A 27 -6.63 3.88 12.07
C GLU A 27 -6.40 4.61 13.40
N ASN A 28 -5.16 4.66 13.85
CA ASN A 28 -4.80 5.19 15.17
C ASN A 28 -3.87 6.42 15.12
N GLY A 29 -3.52 6.90 13.93
CA GLY A 29 -2.59 7.99 13.72
C GLY A 29 -1.18 7.71 14.24
N ARG A 30 -0.81 6.43 14.40
CA ARG A 30 0.54 6.02 14.79
C ARG A 30 1.26 5.46 13.58
N THR A 31 2.46 5.96 13.32
CA THR A 31 3.35 5.35 12.32
C THR A 31 3.72 3.93 12.76
N GLY A 32 4.01 3.08 11.79
CA GLY A 32 4.41 1.70 12.06
C GLY A 32 4.31 0.82 10.83
N TRP A 33 4.84 -0.39 10.95
CA TRP A 33 4.88 -1.39 9.90
C TRP A 33 3.52 -1.66 9.23
N PRO A 34 2.39 -1.77 9.95
CA PRO A 34 1.08 -1.98 9.31
C PRO A 34 0.73 -0.90 8.28
N THR A 35 1.04 0.37 8.57
CA THR A 35 0.79 1.47 7.62
C THR A 35 1.71 1.38 6.40
N ILE A 36 2.98 0.99 6.61
CA ILE A 36 3.94 0.81 5.50
C ILE A 36 3.53 -0.36 4.61
N TYR A 37 3.10 -1.48 5.20
CA TYR A 37 2.64 -2.65 4.44
C TYR A 37 1.41 -2.30 3.60
N GLY A 38 0.41 -1.62 4.17
CA GLY A 38 -0.74 -1.15 3.40
C GLY A 38 -0.36 -0.18 2.27
N LEU A 39 0.66 0.66 2.44
CA LEU A 39 1.15 1.51 1.35
C LEU A 39 1.82 0.71 0.23
N ILE A 40 2.63 -0.29 0.57
CA ILE A 40 3.28 -1.18 -0.40
C ILE A 40 2.24 -2.01 -1.16
N GLU A 41 1.31 -2.64 -0.45
CA GLU A 41 0.23 -3.44 -1.03
C GLU A 41 -0.69 -2.58 -1.88
N GLY A 42 -1.05 -1.38 -1.42
CA GLY A 42 -1.81 -0.41 -2.20
C GLY A 42 -1.09 -0.04 -3.51
N LEU A 43 0.23 0.22 -3.46
CA LEU A 43 1.02 0.46 -4.68
C LEU A 43 1.01 -0.75 -5.61
N GLN A 44 1.14 -1.97 -5.08
CA GLN A 44 1.09 -3.20 -5.87
C GLN A 44 -0.25 -3.34 -6.61
N VAL A 45 -1.36 -3.00 -5.98
CA VAL A 45 -2.69 -2.95 -6.63
C VAL A 45 -2.70 -1.97 -7.80
N GLU A 46 -2.20 -0.74 -7.60
CA GLU A 46 -2.15 0.28 -8.65
C GLU A 46 -1.25 -0.13 -9.82
N LEU A 47 -0.21 -0.93 -9.56
CA LEU A 47 0.66 -1.51 -10.60
C LEU A 47 0.05 -2.74 -11.30
N GLY A 48 -1.15 -3.20 -10.89
CA GLY A 48 -1.83 -4.35 -11.45
C GLY A 48 -1.36 -5.71 -10.91
N ILE A 49 -0.64 -5.74 -9.78
CA ILE A 49 -0.21 -6.98 -9.11
C ILE A 49 -1.37 -7.49 -8.25
N THR A 50 -1.76 -8.76 -8.45
CA THR A 50 -2.92 -9.36 -7.74
C THR A 50 -2.54 -10.19 -6.52
N ASN A 51 -1.33 -10.77 -6.49
CA ASN A 51 -0.83 -11.49 -5.32
C ASN A 51 -0.01 -10.53 -4.45
N LEU A 52 -0.71 -9.84 -3.56
CA LEU A 52 -0.14 -8.80 -2.72
C LEU A 52 0.79 -9.39 -1.66
N VAL A 53 1.89 -8.69 -1.41
CA VAL A 53 2.87 -9.03 -0.37
C VAL A 53 3.40 -7.76 0.29
N ALA A 54 3.62 -7.84 1.60
CA ALA A 54 4.08 -6.73 2.45
C ALA A 54 5.57 -6.35 2.23
N ASN A 55 6.08 -6.41 1.00
CA ASN A 55 7.44 -6.04 0.64
C ASN A 55 7.54 -5.46 -0.78
N PHE A 56 8.46 -4.52 -0.97
CA PHE A 56 8.82 -4.00 -2.29
C PHE A 56 9.91 -4.91 -2.88
N GLY A 57 9.49 -5.94 -3.64
CA GLY A 57 10.39 -6.93 -4.23
C GLY A 57 10.66 -6.72 -5.73
N PRO A 58 11.42 -7.64 -6.37
CA PRO A 58 11.81 -7.51 -7.77
C PRO A 58 10.63 -7.32 -8.75
N THR A 59 9.48 -7.94 -8.48
CA THR A 59 8.27 -7.75 -9.29
C THR A 59 7.70 -6.35 -9.15
N THR A 60 7.60 -5.81 -7.94
CA THR A 60 7.09 -4.46 -7.69
C THR A 60 8.03 -3.42 -8.31
N GLU A 61 9.34 -3.58 -8.13
CA GLU A 61 10.37 -2.72 -8.72
C GLU A 61 10.26 -2.69 -10.25
N LYS A 62 10.25 -3.86 -10.90
CA LYS A 62 10.13 -3.96 -12.36
C LYS A 62 8.84 -3.29 -12.88
N MET A 63 7.72 -3.49 -12.21
CA MET A 63 6.44 -2.91 -12.64
C MET A 63 6.42 -1.40 -12.44
N TYR A 64 7.01 -0.91 -11.34
CA TYR A 64 7.18 0.50 -11.07
C TYR A 64 8.04 1.18 -12.14
N ASP A 65 9.21 0.62 -12.46
CA ASP A 65 10.11 1.16 -13.48
C ASP A 65 9.43 1.24 -14.85
N ASN A 66 8.68 0.21 -15.23
CA ASN A 66 8.01 0.17 -16.53
C ASN A 66 6.83 1.15 -16.66
N GLN A 67 6.14 1.47 -15.55
CA GLN A 67 4.87 2.21 -15.60
C GLN A 67 4.96 3.63 -15.04
N VAL A 68 5.79 3.84 -14.03
CA VAL A 68 5.87 5.10 -13.28
C VAL A 68 7.12 5.88 -13.65
N THR A 69 8.26 5.20 -13.85
CA THR A 69 9.53 5.84 -14.21
C THR A 69 10.16 5.22 -15.46
N PRO A 70 9.45 5.22 -16.60
CA PRO A 70 9.99 4.67 -17.84
C PRO A 70 11.24 5.44 -18.27
N LYS A 71 12.28 4.71 -18.66
CA LYS A 71 13.55 5.25 -19.18
C LYS A 71 13.55 5.26 -20.71
#